data_AF-A0A382ZQU3-F1
#
_entry.id   AF-A0A382ZQU3-F1
#
_cell.length_a   1.000
_cell.length_b   1.000
_cell.length_c   1.000
_cell.angle_alpha   90.00
_cell.angle_beta   90.00
_cell.angle_gamma   90.00
#
_symmetry.space_group_name_H-M   'P 1'
#
loop_
_entity.id
_entity.type
_entity.pdbx_description
1 polymer ?
#
loop_
_entity_poly.entity_id
_entity_poly.type
_entity_poly.pdbx_seq_one_letter_code
_entity_poly.pdbx_strand_id
1 'polypeptide(L)'
;MNQLWRNSSVTGVALFLESCAFYLVIRLISNGLGQSGAGLSIWLVFLVILWAYVLSLYIQTIKFTANLRGLVGLGITAVSILILAHLQTGMGLLPVGAFVGASFDTVATQVMVYAFLVLLWWRGTTIAQDEVTLDSVRSSFQWGLIVLFAAVLIDTVTEADLVGGFLVMGYFGVGLAGMALARYSSETSDSQVMSFEWWLPIMVSVGGVLILGLIISAIGLGGLDDVTRLLLNVISEIGFWA
;
A
#
# COMPACT_ATOMS: atom_id res chain seq x y z
N MET A 1 0.70 23.58 13.17
CA MET A 1 0.28 22.16 13.06
C MET A 1 0.99 21.37 14.14
N ASN A 2 0.28 20.63 14.99
CA ASN A 2 0.87 19.90 16.12
C ASN A 2 1.76 18.75 15.59
N GLN A 3 2.89 18.47 16.26
CA GLN A 3 3.83 17.38 15.90
C GLN A 3 3.14 16.02 15.71
N LEU A 4 2.02 15.77 16.40
CA LEU A 4 1.17 14.59 16.24
C LEU A 4 0.57 14.44 14.83
N TRP A 5 0.12 15.54 14.22
CA TRP A 5 -0.46 15.52 12.87
C TRP A 5 0.62 15.25 11.81
N ARG A 6 1.84 15.74 12.04
CA ARG A 6 3.02 15.48 11.21
C ARG A 6 3.42 14.00 11.24
N ASN A 7 3.57 13.42 12.43
CA ASN A 7 3.98 12.01 12.53
C ASN A 7 2.90 11.09 11.97
N SER A 8 1.62 11.44 12.12
CA SER A 8 0.51 10.68 11.55
C SER A 8 0.47 10.74 10.01
N SER A 9 0.77 11.89 9.39
CA SER A 9 0.73 12.01 7.93
C SER A 9 1.92 11.31 7.25
N VAL A 10 3.12 11.44 7.83
CA VAL A 10 4.34 10.76 7.34
C VAL A 10 4.18 9.23 7.45
N THR A 11 3.61 8.75 8.56
CA THR A 11 3.33 7.32 8.73
C THR A 11 2.28 6.82 7.73
N GLY A 12 1.22 7.59 7.50
CA GLY A 12 0.21 7.25 6.50
C GLY A 12 0.79 7.10 5.08
N VAL A 13 1.69 8.00 4.68
CA VAL A 13 2.37 7.90 3.38
C VAL A 13 3.26 6.66 3.31
N ALA A 14 4.07 6.41 4.35
CA ALA A 14 4.94 5.23 4.39
C ALA A 14 4.13 3.92 4.24
N LEU A 15 3.04 3.79 4.99
CA LEU A 15 2.15 2.63 4.94
C LEU A 15 1.53 2.46 3.54
N PHE A 16 1.11 3.55 2.90
CA PHE A 16 0.56 3.50 1.54
C PHE A 16 1.62 3.05 0.52
N LEU A 17 2.82 3.62 0.56
CA LEU A 17 3.91 3.24 -0.35
C LEU A 17 4.33 1.78 -0.18
N GLU A 18 4.47 1.32 1.07
CA GLU A 18 4.75 -0.09 1.37
C GLU A 18 3.63 -1.00 0.84
N SER A 19 2.36 -0.58 0.98
CA SER A 19 1.21 -1.34 0.46
C SER A 19 1.27 -1.49 -1.06
N CYS A 20 1.61 -0.42 -1.80
CA CYS A 20 1.79 -0.49 -3.25
C CYS A 20 2.95 -1.40 -3.64
N ALA A 21 4.09 -1.30 -2.94
CA ALA A 21 5.25 -2.14 -3.21
C ALA A 21 4.92 -3.63 -2.97
N PHE A 22 4.34 -3.97 -1.82
CA PHE A 22 3.98 -5.35 -1.51
C PHE A 22 2.90 -5.91 -2.42
N TYR A 23 1.91 -5.10 -2.80
CA TYR A 23 0.91 -5.51 -3.79
C TYR A 23 1.57 -5.98 -5.09
N LEU A 24 2.51 -5.20 -5.61
CA LEU A 24 3.22 -5.54 -6.85
C LEU A 24 4.12 -6.77 -6.67
N VAL A 25 4.85 -6.89 -5.56
CA VAL A 25 5.65 -8.10 -5.26
C VAL A 25 4.77 -9.34 -5.20
N ILE A 26 3.64 -9.28 -4.51
CA ILE A 26 2.71 -10.41 -4.38
C ILE A 26 2.17 -10.81 -5.75
N ARG A 27 1.74 -9.84 -6.55
CA ARG A 27 1.27 -10.05 -7.93
C ARG A 27 2.34 -10.67 -8.83
N LEU A 28 3.59 -10.20 -8.71
CA LEU A 28 4.73 -10.74 -9.43
C LEU A 28 5.02 -12.20 -9.06
N ILE A 29 5.03 -12.51 -7.76
CA ILE A 29 5.26 -13.88 -7.28
C ILE A 29 4.10 -14.80 -7.69
N SER A 30 2.85 -14.34 -7.51
CA SER A 30 1.67 -15.15 -7.84
C SER A 30 1.61 -15.47 -9.33
N ASN A 31 1.90 -14.49 -10.19
CA ASN A 31 1.94 -14.70 -11.64
C ASN A 31 3.16 -15.54 -12.07
N GLY A 32 4.33 -15.32 -11.47
CA GLY A 32 5.52 -16.12 -11.74
C GLY A 32 5.38 -17.60 -11.36
N LEU A 33 4.55 -17.91 -10.36
CA LEU A 33 4.23 -19.27 -9.93
C LEU A 33 3.02 -19.87 -10.64
N GLY A 34 2.39 -19.16 -11.59
CA GLY A 34 1.20 -19.62 -12.31
C GLY A 34 -0.07 -19.72 -11.46
N GLN A 35 -0.09 -19.06 -10.30
CA GLN A 35 -1.16 -19.10 -9.31
C GLN A 35 -1.79 -17.71 -9.17
N SER A 36 -2.34 -17.19 -10.27
CA SER A 36 -2.92 -15.84 -10.33
C SER A 36 -4.07 -15.64 -9.33
N GLY A 37 -4.76 -16.72 -8.94
CA GLY A 37 -5.80 -16.71 -7.90
C GLY A 37 -5.29 -16.39 -6.49
N ALA A 38 -3.98 -16.49 -6.23
CA ALA A 38 -3.36 -16.11 -4.97
C ALA A 38 -3.06 -14.60 -4.86
N GLY A 39 -3.23 -13.85 -5.95
CA GLY A 39 -3.01 -12.40 -5.97
C GLY A 39 -3.98 -11.68 -5.04
N LEU A 40 -3.45 -10.94 -4.07
CA LEU A 40 -4.27 -10.15 -3.14
C LEU A 40 -4.75 -8.85 -3.80
N SER A 41 -5.95 -8.39 -3.42
CA SER A 41 -6.41 -7.06 -3.83
C SER A 41 -5.63 -5.95 -3.12
N ILE A 42 -5.43 -4.81 -3.80
CA ILE A 42 -4.70 -3.66 -3.22
C ILE A 42 -5.34 -3.17 -1.91
N TRP A 43 -6.67 -3.17 -1.85
CA TRP A 43 -7.42 -2.80 -0.65
C TRP A 43 -7.15 -3.74 0.51
N LEU A 44 -7.06 -5.03 0.24
CA LEU A 44 -6.76 -6.02 1.26
C LEU A 44 -5.31 -5.89 1.74
N VAL A 45 -4.36 -5.66 0.85
CA VAL A 45 -2.95 -5.41 1.23
C VAL A 45 -2.85 -4.20 2.15
N PHE A 46 -3.48 -3.09 1.78
CA PHE A 46 -3.52 -1.87 2.58
C PHE A 46 -4.19 -2.10 3.94
N LEU A 47 -5.35 -2.76 3.94
CA LEU A 47 -6.09 -3.11 5.15
C LEU A 47 -5.23 -3.97 6.10
N VAL A 48 -4.53 -4.98 5.59
CA VAL A 48 -3.69 -5.87 6.41
C VAL A 48 -2.57 -5.09 7.07
N ILE A 49 -1.84 -4.26 6.30
CA ILE A 49 -0.72 -3.48 6.83
C ILE A 49 -1.22 -2.47 7.87
N LEU A 50 -2.31 -1.75 7.58
CA LEU A 50 -2.90 -0.76 8.49
C LEU A 50 -3.43 -1.43 9.76
N TRP A 51 -4.10 -2.57 9.63
CA TRP A 51 -4.64 -3.34 10.75
C TRP A 51 -3.52 -3.89 11.65
N ALA A 52 -2.48 -4.47 11.04
CA ALA A 52 -1.29 -4.95 11.75
C ALA A 52 -0.57 -3.81 12.48
N TYR A 53 -0.47 -2.62 11.85
CA TYR A 53 0.11 -1.43 12.45
C TYR A 53 -0.68 -0.97 13.69
N VAL A 54 -2.00 -0.78 13.56
CA VAL A 54 -2.86 -0.31 14.66
C VAL A 54 -2.86 -1.30 15.83
N LEU A 55 -2.95 -2.60 15.54
CA LEU A 55 -2.91 -3.63 16.58
C LEU A 55 -1.57 -3.69 17.29
N SER A 56 -0.46 -3.57 16.56
CA SER A 56 0.88 -3.52 17.18
C SER A 56 0.99 -2.33 18.13
N LEU A 57 0.52 -1.15 17.73
CA LEU A 57 0.47 0.02 18.62
C LEU A 57 -0.39 -0.25 19.86
N TYR A 58 -1.59 -0.81 19.68
CA TYR A 58 -2.47 -1.12 20.80
C TYR A 58 -1.82 -2.08 21.80
N ILE A 59 -1.22 -3.18 21.31
CA ILE A 59 -0.55 -4.18 22.13
C ILE A 59 0.59 -3.57 22.95
N GLN A 60 1.32 -2.60 22.39
CA GLN A 60 2.40 -1.90 23.09
C GLN A 60 1.90 -1.05 24.28
N THR A 61 0.66 -0.55 24.23
CA THR A 61 0.06 0.24 25.34
C THR A 61 -0.39 -0.60 26.54
N ILE A 62 -0.52 -1.92 26.38
CA ILE A 62 -1.09 -2.78 27.44
C ILE A 62 -0.05 -3.00 28.56
N LYS A 63 -0.42 -2.72 29.80
CA LYS A 63 0.44 -2.82 31.00
C LYS A 63 0.70 -4.27 31.49
N PHE A 64 0.81 -5.25 30.59
CA PHE A 64 1.16 -6.63 30.95
C PHE A 64 2.67 -6.88 30.90
N THR A 65 3.12 -7.94 31.56
CA THR A 65 4.48 -8.50 31.40
C THR A 65 4.71 -8.91 29.95
N ALA A 66 5.97 -8.83 29.47
CA ALA A 66 6.33 -9.10 28.08
C ALA A 66 5.79 -10.44 27.53
N ASN A 67 5.81 -11.51 28.32
CA ASN A 67 5.33 -12.84 27.90
C ASN A 67 3.81 -12.87 27.64
N LEU A 68 3.02 -12.25 28.53
CA LEU A 68 1.56 -12.14 28.37
C LEU A 68 1.20 -11.26 27.17
N ARG A 69 1.95 -10.18 26.94
CA ARG A 69 1.77 -9.31 25.78
C ARG A 69 2.05 -10.06 24.47
N GLY A 70 3.10 -10.87 24.42
CA GLY A 70 3.44 -11.72 23.27
C GLY A 70 2.36 -12.77 22.98
N LEU A 71 1.83 -13.42 24.01
CA LEU A 71 0.79 -14.44 23.87
C LEU A 71 -0.55 -13.85 23.40
N VAL A 72 -0.94 -12.69 23.94
CA VAL A 72 -2.10 -11.93 23.46
C VAL A 72 -1.91 -11.48 22.02
N GLY A 73 -0.70 -11.02 21.68
CA GLY A 73 -0.34 -10.66 20.30
C GLY A 73 -0.56 -11.84 19.36
N LEU A 74 0.04 -13.00 19.64
CA LEU A 74 -0.07 -14.20 18.81
C LEU A 74 -1.54 -14.64 18.62
N GLY A 75 -2.34 -14.62 19.69
CA GLY A 75 -3.77 -14.93 19.60
C GLY A 75 -4.51 -13.99 18.66
N ILE A 76 -4.30 -12.68 18.78
CA ILE A 76 -4.93 -11.68 17.92
C ILE A 76 -4.44 -11.78 16.48
N THR A 77 -3.15 -12.02 16.25
CA THR A 77 -2.59 -12.19 14.89
C THR A 77 -3.20 -13.40 14.20
N ALA A 78 -3.31 -14.54 14.91
CA ALA A 78 -3.87 -15.76 14.34
C ALA A 78 -5.34 -15.55 13.92
N VAL A 79 -6.17 -14.98 14.81
CA VAL A 79 -7.58 -14.69 14.51
C VAL A 79 -7.71 -13.69 13.36
N SER A 80 -6.89 -12.63 13.35
CA SER A 80 -6.95 -11.60 12.31
C SER A 80 -6.60 -12.14 10.93
N ILE A 81 -5.56 -12.98 10.82
CA ILE A 81 -5.17 -13.60 9.55
C ILE A 81 -6.27 -14.52 9.03
N LEU A 82 -6.97 -15.26 9.90
CA LEU A 82 -8.10 -16.10 9.48
C LEU A 82 -9.26 -15.27 8.91
N ILE A 83 -9.59 -14.14 9.55
CA ILE A 83 -10.62 -13.21 9.07
C ILE A 83 -10.22 -12.61 7.72
N LEU A 84 -8.96 -12.16 7.59
CA LEU A 84 -8.46 -11.55 6.35
C LEU A 84 -8.38 -12.57 5.21
N ALA A 85 -7.98 -13.80 5.50
CA ALA A 85 -7.99 -14.89 4.53
C ALA A 85 -9.42 -15.22 4.07
N HIS A 86 -10.40 -15.19 4.98
CA HIS A 86 -11.81 -15.37 4.63
C HIS A 86 -12.31 -14.28 3.68
N LEU A 87 -11.92 -13.01 3.90
CA LEU A 87 -12.28 -11.90 3.01
C LEU A 87 -11.72 -12.06 1.60
N GLN A 88 -10.53 -12.66 1.45
CA GLN A 88 -9.93 -12.91 0.13
C GLN A 88 -10.55 -14.12 -0.58
N THR A 89 -10.84 -15.19 0.16
CA THR A 89 -11.10 -16.51 -0.45
C THR A 89 -12.56 -16.95 -0.36
N GLY A 90 -13.36 -16.35 0.53
CA GLY A 90 -14.76 -16.70 0.75
C GLY A 90 -15.02 -18.08 1.37
N MET A 91 -13.98 -18.90 1.60
CA MET A 91 -14.08 -20.32 1.99
C MET A 91 -14.41 -20.60 3.48
N GLY A 92 -14.93 -19.60 4.21
CA GLY A 92 -15.12 -19.67 5.67
C GLY A 92 -13.85 -19.41 6.49
N LEU A 93 -13.98 -19.32 7.82
CA LEU A 93 -12.88 -19.02 8.76
C LEU A 93 -11.93 -20.21 9.00
N LEU A 94 -12.45 -21.44 8.91
CA LEU A 94 -11.68 -22.68 9.05
C LEU A 94 -12.05 -23.61 7.89
N PRO A 95 -11.40 -23.49 6.72
CA PRO A 95 -11.75 -24.22 5.51
C PRO A 95 -11.30 -25.70 5.55
N VAL A 96 -11.39 -26.39 6.69
CA VAL A 96 -11.00 -27.80 6.83
C VAL A 96 -11.79 -28.68 5.86
N GLY A 97 -13.08 -28.41 5.69
CA GLY A 97 -13.92 -29.10 4.70
C GLY A 97 -13.59 -28.77 3.24
N ALA A 98 -13.00 -27.60 2.97
CA ALA A 98 -12.57 -27.23 1.62
C ALA A 98 -11.28 -27.96 1.21
N PHE A 99 -10.43 -28.35 2.18
CA PHE A 99 -9.21 -29.11 1.90
C PHE A 99 -9.46 -30.60 1.69
N VAL A 100 -10.55 -31.15 2.24
CA VAL A 100 -10.88 -32.57 2.09
C VAL A 100 -11.42 -32.80 0.67
N GLY A 101 -10.53 -33.26 -0.21
CA GLY A 101 -10.84 -33.53 -1.62
C GLY A 101 -10.52 -32.38 -2.60
N ALA A 102 -9.86 -31.31 -2.15
CA ALA A 102 -9.42 -30.22 -3.01
C ALA A 102 -8.30 -30.64 -3.97
N SER A 103 -8.23 -29.98 -5.13
CA SER A 103 -7.11 -30.09 -6.06
C SER A 103 -5.86 -29.45 -5.47
N PHE A 104 -4.68 -29.90 -5.92
CA PHE A 104 -3.40 -29.31 -5.52
C PHE A 104 -3.35 -27.79 -5.76
N ASP A 105 -3.98 -27.34 -6.84
CA ASP A 105 -4.07 -25.93 -7.24
C ASP A 105 -4.79 -25.07 -6.18
N THR A 106 -5.94 -25.54 -5.68
CA THR A 106 -6.68 -24.86 -4.62
C THR A 106 -5.89 -24.81 -3.31
N VAL A 107 -5.19 -25.89 -2.98
CA VAL A 107 -4.33 -25.93 -1.78
C VAL A 107 -3.15 -24.97 -1.92
N ALA A 108 -2.49 -24.96 -3.08
CA ALA A 108 -1.34 -24.10 -3.35
C ALA A 108 -1.72 -22.61 -3.31
N THR A 109 -2.83 -22.23 -3.95
CA THR A 109 -3.39 -20.88 -3.88
C THR A 109 -3.65 -20.47 -2.42
N GLN A 110 -4.31 -21.33 -1.65
CA GLN A 110 -4.66 -21.01 -0.27
C GLN A 110 -3.44 -20.86 0.64
N VAL A 111 -2.45 -21.75 0.49
CA VAL A 111 -1.19 -21.67 1.24
C VAL A 111 -0.45 -20.37 0.90
N MET A 112 -0.43 -19.96 -0.36
CA MET A 112 0.19 -18.69 -0.76
C MET A 112 -0.55 -17.47 -0.20
N VAL A 113 -1.88 -17.46 -0.21
CA VAL A 113 -2.66 -16.39 0.43
C VAL A 113 -2.28 -16.25 1.90
N TYR A 114 -2.23 -17.36 2.65
CA TYR A 114 -1.78 -17.31 4.05
C TYR A 114 -0.34 -16.84 4.20
N ALA A 115 0.58 -17.31 3.35
CA ALA A 115 1.98 -16.87 3.37
C ALA A 115 2.10 -15.36 3.13
N PHE A 116 1.39 -14.83 2.13
CA PHE A 116 1.38 -13.39 1.85
C PHE A 116 0.77 -12.59 2.99
N LEU A 117 -0.33 -13.05 3.59
CA LEU A 117 -0.93 -12.39 4.75
C LEU A 117 0.01 -12.36 5.95
N VAL A 118 0.72 -13.46 6.24
CA VAL A 118 1.71 -13.51 7.31
C VAL A 118 2.87 -12.55 7.02
N LEU A 119 3.36 -12.49 5.78
CA LEU A 119 4.43 -11.57 5.38
C LEU A 119 4.01 -10.10 5.53
N LEU A 120 2.81 -9.74 5.07
CA LEU A 120 2.24 -8.41 5.23
C LEU A 120 2.04 -8.05 6.68
N TRP A 121 1.56 -9.01 7.48
CA TRP A 121 1.36 -8.84 8.91
C TRP A 121 2.67 -8.54 9.61
N TRP A 122 3.70 -9.36 9.35
CA TRP A 122 5.04 -9.16 9.87
C TRP A 122 5.54 -7.75 9.57
N ARG A 123 5.44 -7.31 8.31
CA ARG A 123 5.89 -5.98 7.89
C ARG A 123 5.09 -4.83 8.53
N GLY A 124 3.77 -4.95 8.60
CA GLY A 124 2.93 -3.97 9.29
C GLY A 124 3.28 -3.85 10.78
N THR A 125 3.62 -4.96 11.44
CA THR A 125 4.05 -4.93 12.84
C THR A 125 5.44 -4.32 13.03
N THR A 126 6.40 -4.53 12.12
CA THR A 126 7.72 -3.89 12.19
C THR A 126 7.64 -2.38 12.01
N ILE A 127 6.80 -1.90 11.10
CA ILE A 127 6.60 -0.44 10.89
C ILE A 127 6.02 0.23 12.14
N ALA A 128 5.22 -0.49 12.93
CA ALA A 128 4.70 0.02 14.20
C ALA A 128 5.69 0.00 15.37
N GLN A 129 6.82 -0.71 15.22
CA GLN A 129 7.88 -0.75 16.23
C GLN A 129 8.98 0.27 15.93
N ASP A 130 9.23 0.52 14.64
CA ASP A 130 10.22 1.49 14.18
C ASP A 130 9.63 2.90 14.15
N GLU A 131 10.44 3.91 14.52
CA GLU A 131 10.04 5.31 14.34
C GLU A 131 10.03 5.64 12.85
N VAL A 132 8.86 6.01 12.32
CA VAL A 132 8.73 6.36 10.91
C VAL A 132 9.32 7.75 10.66
N THR A 133 10.54 7.75 10.13
CA THR A 133 11.28 8.97 9.77
C THR A 133 11.22 9.27 8.27
N LEU A 134 11.79 10.41 7.87
CA LEU A 134 11.93 10.79 6.47
C LEU A 134 12.74 9.77 5.65
N ASP A 135 13.76 9.18 6.26
CA ASP A 135 14.57 8.15 5.61
C ASP A 135 13.79 6.85 5.38
N SER A 136 12.84 6.53 6.27
CA SER A 136 11.90 5.43 6.06
C SER A 136 11.01 5.69 4.83
N VAL A 137 10.41 6.89 4.71
CA VAL A 137 9.59 7.23 3.53
C VAL A 137 10.39 7.17 2.24
N ARG A 138 11.63 7.71 2.26
CA ARG A 138 12.53 7.66 1.11
C ARG A 138 12.89 6.22 0.73
N SER A 139 13.23 5.39 1.71
CA SER A 139 13.58 3.99 1.48
C SER A 139 12.40 3.20 0.90
N SER A 140 11.20 3.36 1.46
CA SER A 140 9.98 2.73 0.93
C SER A 140 9.66 3.22 -0.48
N PHE A 141 9.86 4.50 -0.78
CA PHE A 141 9.67 5.04 -2.14
C PHE A 141 10.71 4.49 -3.14
N GLN A 142 11.98 4.36 -2.75
CA GLN A 142 13.01 3.80 -3.62
C GLN A 142 12.77 2.31 -3.88
N TRP A 143 12.43 1.56 -2.84
CA TRP A 143 12.12 0.14 -2.96
C TRP A 143 10.88 -0.09 -3.82
N GLY A 144 9.79 0.64 -3.57
CA GLY A 144 8.58 0.53 -4.37
C GLY A 144 8.81 0.92 -5.84
N LEU A 145 9.73 1.85 -6.12
CA LEU A 145 10.09 2.21 -7.50
C LEU A 145 10.81 1.06 -8.21
N ILE A 146 11.73 0.38 -7.53
CA ILE A 146 12.41 -0.81 -8.07
C ILE A 146 11.39 -1.90 -8.42
N VAL A 147 10.44 -2.16 -7.52
CA VAL A 147 9.38 -3.15 -7.73
C VAL A 147 8.45 -2.73 -8.86
N LEU A 148 8.03 -1.46 -8.91
CA LEU A 148 7.19 -0.92 -9.99
C LEU A 148 7.88 -1.06 -11.34
N PHE A 149 9.16 -0.72 -11.42
CA PHE A 149 9.94 -0.89 -12.64
C PHE A 149 10.01 -2.35 -13.08
N ALA A 150 10.26 -3.29 -12.15
CA ALA A 150 10.25 -4.71 -12.45
C ALA A 150 8.88 -5.20 -12.93
N ALA A 151 7.79 -4.73 -12.32
CA ALA A 151 6.43 -5.07 -12.73
C ALA A 151 6.11 -4.56 -14.13
N VAL A 152 6.45 -3.30 -14.44
CA VAL A 152 6.29 -2.74 -15.78
C VAL A 152 7.11 -3.52 -16.82
N LEU A 153 8.36 -3.88 -16.52
CA LEU A 153 9.17 -4.70 -17.42
C LEU A 153 8.57 -6.08 -17.69
N ILE A 154 7.87 -6.66 -16.72
CA ILE A 154 7.21 -7.96 -16.91
C ILE A 154 5.94 -7.79 -17.72
N ASP A 155 5.19 -6.70 -17.52
CA ASP A 155 4.01 -6.37 -18.34
C ASP A 155 4.34 -6.10 -19.82
N THR A 156 5.57 -5.67 -20.14
CA THR A 156 5.98 -5.51 -21.55
C THR A 156 6.29 -6.84 -22.24
N VAL A 157 6.62 -7.88 -21.47
CA VAL A 157 6.99 -9.21 -21.98
C VAL A 157 5.82 -10.20 -21.86
N THR A 158 4.91 -9.98 -20.91
CA THR A 158 3.80 -10.86 -20.58
C THR A 158 2.51 -10.06 -20.50
N GLU A 159 1.39 -10.62 -20.98
CA GLU A 159 0.05 -10.01 -20.86
C GLU A 159 -0.53 -10.13 -19.43
N ALA A 160 0.31 -9.93 -18.41
CA ALA A 160 -0.02 -10.16 -17.01
C ALA A 160 -0.79 -9.00 -16.33
N ASP A 161 -0.91 -7.85 -17.02
CA ASP A 161 -1.58 -6.61 -16.59
C ASP A 161 -1.41 -6.33 -15.08
N LEU A 162 -0.17 -6.38 -14.62
CA LEU A 162 0.23 -6.24 -13.22
C LEU A 162 0.07 -4.80 -12.73
N VAL A 163 0.34 -3.82 -13.59
CA VAL A 163 0.46 -2.40 -13.25
C VAL A 163 -0.71 -1.60 -13.82
N GLY A 164 -1.67 -1.25 -12.95
CA GLY A 164 -2.75 -0.33 -13.29
C GLY A 164 -2.32 1.15 -13.25
N GLY A 165 -2.81 1.96 -14.20
CA GLY A 165 -2.53 3.41 -14.25
C GLY A 165 -2.90 4.16 -12.96
N PHE A 166 -3.99 3.77 -12.29
CA PHE A 166 -4.38 4.33 -10.99
C PHE A 166 -3.35 4.04 -9.89
N LEU A 167 -2.70 2.86 -9.93
CA LEU A 167 -1.67 2.50 -8.96
C LEU A 167 -0.42 3.37 -9.16
N VAL A 168 -0.01 3.59 -10.41
CA VAL A 168 1.13 4.47 -10.74
C VAL A 168 0.84 5.91 -10.30
N MET A 169 -0.33 6.43 -10.63
CA MET A 169 -0.74 7.79 -10.25
C MET A 169 -0.83 7.97 -8.73
N GLY A 170 -1.43 7.00 -8.03
CA GLY A 170 -1.48 7.01 -6.57
C GLY A 170 -0.09 6.92 -5.94
N TYR A 171 0.75 6.01 -6.44
CA TYR A 171 2.11 5.79 -5.94
C TYR A 171 2.98 7.05 -6.07
N PHE A 172 3.03 7.65 -7.26
CA PHE A 172 3.80 8.87 -7.47
C PHE A 172 3.15 10.08 -6.80
N GLY A 173 1.83 10.20 -6.81
CA GLY A 173 1.13 11.32 -6.18
C GLY A 173 1.36 11.36 -4.68
N VAL A 174 1.06 10.25 -4.00
CA VAL A 174 1.23 10.13 -2.54
C VAL A 174 2.71 10.12 -2.16
N GLY A 175 3.57 9.47 -2.94
CA GLY A 175 5.00 9.40 -2.68
C GLY A 175 5.73 10.73 -2.81
N LEU A 176 5.50 11.46 -3.92
CA LEU A 176 6.12 12.77 -4.13
C LEU A 176 5.57 13.82 -3.16
N ALA A 177 4.24 13.83 -2.93
CA ALA A 177 3.63 14.73 -1.96
C ALA A 177 4.15 14.46 -0.54
N GLY A 178 4.26 13.19 -0.15
CA GLY A 178 4.76 12.81 1.16
C GLY A 178 6.24 13.10 1.36
N MET A 179 7.09 12.88 0.34
CA MET A 179 8.50 13.29 0.41
C MET A 179 8.66 14.81 0.48
N ALA A 180 7.84 15.57 -0.25
CA ALA A 180 7.83 17.03 -0.16
C ALA A 180 7.42 17.49 1.25
N LEU A 181 6.31 16.97 1.78
CA LEU A 181 5.84 17.21 3.15
C LEU A 181 6.90 16.87 4.19
N ALA A 182 7.57 15.72 4.03
CA ALA A 182 8.60 15.27 4.95
C ALA A 182 9.81 16.23 4.93
N ARG A 183 10.29 16.66 3.75
CA ARG A 183 11.46 17.53 3.62
C ARG A 183 11.27 18.88 4.32
N TYR A 184 10.15 19.55 4.08
CA TYR A 184 9.84 20.83 4.75
C TYR A 184 9.66 20.68 6.27
N SER A 185 9.29 19.49 6.73
CA SER A 185 9.18 19.19 8.16
C SER A 185 10.53 18.98 8.86
N SER A 186 11.60 18.68 8.12
CA SER A 186 12.97 18.49 8.64
C SER A 186 13.79 19.78 8.70
N GLU A 187 13.42 20.81 7.94
CA GLU A 187 14.11 22.11 7.89
C GLU A 187 13.55 23.15 8.88
N THR A 188 12.42 22.87 9.55
CA THR A 188 11.73 23.82 10.43
C THR A 188 12.15 23.62 11.91
N SER A 189 12.97 24.56 12.42
CA SER A 189 13.25 24.67 13.87
C SER A 189 11.97 24.97 14.66
N ASP A 190 11.96 24.65 15.97
CA ASP A 190 10.83 24.63 16.92
C ASP A 190 9.87 25.85 16.96
N SER A 191 10.11 26.91 16.19
CA SER A 191 9.31 28.14 16.14
C SER A 191 8.55 28.39 14.84
N GLN A 192 8.77 27.60 13.77
CA GLN A 192 8.09 27.82 12.48
C GLN A 192 6.88 26.89 12.32
N VAL A 193 5.69 27.44 12.59
CA VAL A 193 4.43 26.85 12.17
C VAL A 193 4.37 26.90 10.65
N MET A 194 4.38 25.74 9.98
CA MET A 194 4.16 25.61 8.54
C MET A 194 2.88 26.37 8.16
N SER A 195 3.01 27.44 7.37
CA SER A 195 1.85 28.19 6.87
C SER A 195 1.11 27.33 5.82
N PHE A 196 -0.21 27.44 5.80
CA PHE A 196 -1.09 26.77 4.82
C PHE A 196 -0.70 27.08 3.36
N GLU A 197 0.09 28.13 3.15
CA GLU A 197 0.56 28.62 1.85
C GLU A 197 1.52 27.64 1.15
N TRP A 198 2.19 26.75 1.89
CA TRP A 198 3.11 25.75 1.32
C TRP A 198 2.41 24.54 0.71
N TRP A 199 1.12 24.34 0.98
CA TRP A 199 0.34 23.27 0.37
C TRP A 199 0.15 23.49 -1.13
N LEU A 200 -0.01 24.75 -1.54
CA LEU A 200 -0.19 25.14 -2.93
C LEU A 200 1.00 24.76 -3.83
N PRO A 201 2.26 25.11 -3.54
CA PRO A 201 3.41 24.72 -4.36
C PRO A 201 3.68 23.20 -4.36
N ILE A 202 3.36 22.48 -3.27
CA ILE A 202 3.45 21.01 -3.25
C ILE A 202 2.42 20.41 -4.21
N MET A 203 1.17 20.84 -4.14
CA MET A 203 0.12 20.35 -5.05
C MET A 203 0.39 20.71 -6.51
N VAL A 204 0.93 21.91 -6.78
CA VAL A 204 1.29 22.33 -8.14
C VAL A 204 2.46 21.51 -8.69
N SER A 205 3.50 21.26 -7.90
CA SER A 205 4.65 20.48 -8.34
C SER A 205 4.32 18.99 -8.53
N VAL A 206 3.64 18.38 -7.57
CA VAL A 206 3.17 16.98 -7.66
C VAL A 206 2.17 16.83 -8.80
N GLY A 207 1.18 17.73 -8.87
CA GLY A 207 0.19 17.75 -9.95
C GLY A 207 0.85 17.92 -11.33
N GLY A 208 1.86 18.78 -11.44
CA GLY A 208 2.63 18.94 -12.67
C GLY A 208 3.34 17.66 -13.11
N VAL A 209 4.00 16.94 -12.19
CA VAL A 209 4.66 15.66 -12.49
C VAL A 209 3.64 14.59 -12.88
N LEU A 210 2.50 14.53 -12.21
CA LEU A 210 1.42 13.59 -12.53
C LEU A 210 0.82 13.86 -13.92
N ILE A 211 0.52 15.12 -14.24
CA ILE A 211 0.02 15.53 -15.56
C ILE A 211 1.05 15.20 -16.64
N LEU A 212 2.34 15.48 -16.40
CA LEU A 212 3.41 15.19 -17.34
C LEU A 212 3.56 13.68 -17.56
N GLY A 213 3.46 12.88 -16.50
CA GLY A 213 3.41 11.42 -16.58
C GLY A 213 2.22 10.89 -17.38
N LEU A 214 1.03 11.47 -17.19
CA LEU A 214 -0.15 11.15 -17.98
C LEU A 214 0.02 11.51 -19.46
N ILE A 215 0.61 12.67 -19.76
CA ILE A 215 0.90 13.09 -21.13
C ILE A 215 1.89 12.12 -21.80
N ILE A 216 2.97 11.73 -21.11
CA ILE A 216 3.92 10.73 -21.61
C ILE A 216 3.22 9.38 -21.85
N SER A 217 2.36 8.95 -20.91
CA SER A 217 1.57 7.73 -21.06
C SER A 217 0.62 7.79 -22.26
N ALA A 218 -0.03 8.93 -22.50
CA ALA A 218 -0.93 9.17 -23.63
C ALA A 218 -0.21 9.21 -24.99
N ILE A 219 1.07 9.62 -24.99
CA ILE A 219 1.92 9.67 -26.17
C ILE A 219 2.48 8.28 -26.51
N GLY A 220 2.77 7.46 -25.49
CA GLY A 220 3.32 6.11 -25.67
C GLY A 220 2.28 5.03 -26.05
N LEU A 221 1.04 5.18 -25.61
CA LEU A 221 -0.09 4.31 -25.94
C LEU A 221 -1.17 5.18 -26.58
N GLY A 222 -1.29 5.11 -27.92
CA GLY A 222 -2.07 6.07 -28.70
C GLY A 222 -3.48 6.33 -28.16
N GLY A 223 -3.69 7.54 -27.61
CA GLY A 223 -5.03 8.01 -27.25
C GLY A 223 -5.03 9.18 -26.27
N LEU A 224 -4.77 10.40 -26.75
CA LEU A 224 -5.03 11.64 -25.99
C LEU A 224 -6.50 11.72 -25.54
N ASP A 225 -7.41 11.05 -26.27
CA ASP A 225 -8.84 10.99 -26.01
C ASP A 225 -9.19 10.20 -24.73
N ASP A 226 -8.46 9.12 -24.41
CA ASP A 226 -8.69 8.33 -23.20
C ASP A 226 -8.25 9.06 -21.93
N VAL A 227 -7.13 9.79 -21.99
CA VAL A 227 -6.67 10.64 -20.87
C VAL A 227 -7.60 11.83 -20.69
N THR A 228 -8.12 12.40 -21.79
CA THR A 228 -9.10 13.50 -21.73
C THR A 228 -10.42 13.02 -21.15
N ARG A 229 -10.91 11.82 -21.53
CA ARG A 229 -12.09 11.19 -20.93
C ARG A 229 -11.90 10.88 -19.46
N LEU A 230 -10.74 10.38 -19.06
CA LEU A 230 -10.45 10.06 -17.66
C LEU A 230 -10.40 11.33 -16.79
N LEU A 231 -9.75 12.40 -17.27
CA LEU A 231 -9.75 13.69 -16.56
C LEU A 231 -11.15 14.32 -16.54
N LEU A 232 -11.90 14.26 -17.64
CA LEU A 232 -13.27 14.78 -17.69
C LEU A 232 -14.24 14.00 -16.79
N ASN A 233 -14.09 12.68 -16.66
CA ASN A 233 -14.89 11.88 -15.73
C ASN A 233 -14.55 12.18 -14.27
N VAL A 234 -13.27 12.35 -13.93
CA VAL A 234 -12.87 12.73 -12.57
C VAL A 234 -13.34 14.15 -12.24
N ILE A 235 -13.22 15.09 -13.19
CA ILE A 235 -13.69 16.48 -13.00
C ILE A 235 -15.22 16.53 -12.96
N SER A 236 -15.94 15.72 -13.74
CA SER A 236 -17.41 15.67 -13.70
C SER A 236 -17.91 15.08 -12.39
N GLU A 237 -17.27 14.03 -11.87
CA GLU A 237 -17.66 13.39 -10.61
C GLU A 237 -17.39 14.29 -9.39
N ILE A 238 -16.36 15.16 -9.47
CA ILE A 238 -16.09 16.22 -8.48
C ILE A 238 -17.02 17.44 -8.70
N GLY A 239 -17.42 17.72 -9.94
CA GLY A 239 -18.30 18.83 -10.31
C GLY A 239 -19.79 18.62 -10.04
N PHE A 240 -20.23 17.39 -9.79
CA PHE A 240 -21.62 17.05 -9.45
C PHE A 240 -21.88 16.85 -7.95
N TRP A 241 -20.92 17.19 -7.08
CA TRP A 241 -21.20 17.44 -5.65
C TRP A 241 -21.39 18.94 -5.40
N ALA A 242 -22.45 19.48 -5.99
CA ALA A 242 -23.19 20.65 -5.53
C ALA A 242 -24.67 20.46 -5.89
#